data_AF-A0A1B6VNZ8-F1
#
_entry.id   AF-A0A1B6VNZ8-F1
#
_cell.length_a   1.000
_cell.length_b   1.000
_cell.length_c   1.000
_cell.angle_alpha   90.00
_cell.angle_beta   90.00
_cell.angle_gamma   90.00
#
_symmetry.space_group_name_H-M   'P 1'
#
loop_
_entity.id
_entity.type
_entity.pdbx_description
1 polymer ?
#
loop_
_entity_poly.entity_id
_entity_poly.type
_entity_poly.pdbx_seq_one_letter_code
_entity_poly.pdbx_strand_id
1 'polypeptide(L)' 'MSEHPQTIQIFLPSGDPQGIRTAAITTRIVQVIEIPRVRLETFLAMPEAGFVGVYVLFGENEQTAAPMAYVG' A
#
# COMPACT_ATOMS: atom_id res chain seq x y z
N MET A 1 -16.60 -17.30 -8.63
CA MET A 1 -15.55 -16.50 -9.30
C MET A 1 -14.68 -17.48 -10.06
N SER A 2 -14.40 -17.26 -11.34
CA SER A 2 -13.47 -18.11 -12.10
C SER A 2 -12.03 -17.81 -11.66
N GLU A 3 -11.24 -18.85 -11.42
CA GLU A 3 -9.84 -18.74 -11.02
C GLU A 3 -9.00 -18.13 -12.16
N HIS A 4 -8.48 -16.93 -11.94
CA HIS A 4 -7.58 -16.24 -12.87
C HIS A 4 -6.25 -16.00 -12.14
N PRO A 5 -5.27 -16.90 -12.28
CA PRO A 5 -3.98 -16.71 -11.63
C PRO A 5 -3.30 -15.45 -12.16
N GLN A 6 -2.77 -14.63 -11.25
CA GLN A 6 -2.04 -13.42 -11.59
C GLN A 6 -0.72 -13.39 -10.83
N THR A 7 0.35 -12.98 -11.50
CA THR A 7 1.64 -12.71 -10.84
C THR A 7 1.60 -11.31 -10.25
N ILE A 8 1.85 -11.22 -8.95
CA ILE A 8 2.05 -9.95 -8.24
C ILE A 8 3.56 -9.78 -8.07
N GLN A 9 4.08 -8.64 -8.51
CA GLN A 9 5.45 -8.24 -8.23
C GLN A 9 5.47 -7.39 -6.96
N ILE A 10 6.29 -7.80 -5.99
CA ILE A 10 6.55 -7.03 -4.77
C ILE A 10 7.98 -6.50 -4.85
N PHE A 11 8.11 -5.17 -4.82
CA PHE A 11 9.39 -4.47 -4.83
C PHE A 11 9.62 -3.81 -3.46
N LEU A 12 10.84 -3.96 -2.93
CA LEU A 12 11.29 -3.39 -1.67
C LEU A 12 12.34 -2.31 -1.96
N PRO A 13 11.98 -1.02 -2.04
CA PRO A 13 12.92 0.04 -2.44
C PRO A 13 14.15 0.15 -1.55
N SER A 14 14.00 -0.12 -0.25
CA SER A 14 15.11 -0.10 0.73
C SER A 14 15.77 -1.47 0.93
N GLY A 15 15.25 -2.54 0.34
CA GLY A 15 15.63 -3.92 0.66
C GLY A 15 15.16 -4.42 2.04
N ASP A 16 14.53 -3.57 2.85
CA ASP A 16 13.97 -3.93 4.15
C ASP A 16 12.51 -4.42 3.98
N PRO A 17 12.18 -5.67 4.37
CA PRO A 17 10.81 -6.18 4.29
C PRO A 17 9.81 -5.47 5.22
N GLN A 18 10.29 -4.75 6.23
CA GLN A 18 9.49 -3.89 7.11
C GLN A 18 9.45 -2.42 6.64
N GLY A 19 10.13 -2.11 5.53
CA GLY A 19 10.13 -0.80 4.90
C GLY A 19 8.90 -0.55 4.02
N ILE A 20 9.02 0.45 3.15
CA ILE A 20 8.01 0.70 2.10
C ILE A 20 7.99 -0.50 1.14
N ARG A 21 6.79 -0.90 0.72
CA ARG A 21 6.62 -2.01 -0.24
C ARG A 21 5.74 -1.55 -1.40
N THR A 22 6.17 -1.82 -2.61
CA THR A 22 5.36 -1.56 -3.82
C THR A 22 4.91 -2.87 -4.40
N ALA A 23 3.60 -3.06 -4.54
CA ALA A 23 2.99 -4.22 -5.17
C ALA A 23 2.31 -3.81 -6.48
N ALA A 24 2.57 -4.54 -7.56
CA ALA A 24 1.95 -4.29 -8.85
C ALA A 24 1.62 -5.60 -9.55
N ILE A 25 0.56 -5.58 -10.37
CA ILE A 25 0.33 -6.60 -11.38
C ILE A 25 1.05 -6.11 -12.64
N THR A 26 2.01 -6.87 -13.15
CA THR A 26 2.89 -6.44 -14.26
C THR A 26 2.14 -6.07 -15.53
N THR A 27 0.92 -6.57 -15.72
CA THR A 27 0.05 -6.28 -16.86
C THR A 27 -0.93 -5.13 -16.65
N ARG A 28 -0.89 -4.44 -15.50
CA ARG A 28 -1.78 -3.33 -15.15
C ARG A 28 -0.98 -2.10 -14.72
N ILE A 29 -1.54 -0.93 -14.94
CA ILE A 29 -0.95 0.36 -14.50
C ILE A 29 -1.20 0.64 -13.01
N VAL A 30 -2.03 -0.17 -12.36
CA VAL A 30 -2.36 -0.02 -10.94
C VAL A 30 -1.22 -0.56 -10.10
N GLN A 31 -0.75 0.27 -9.18
CA GLN A 31 0.21 -0.08 -8.15
C GLN A 31 -0.37 0.21 -6.78
N VAL A 32 0.06 -0.55 -5.78
CA VAL A 32 -0.21 -0.31 -4.37
C VAL A 32 1.12 -0.06 -3.69
N ILE A 33 1.18 1.01 -2.90
CA ILE A 33 2.36 1.33 -2.09
C ILE A 33 1.93 1.23 -0.63
N GLU A 34 2.49 0.27 0.08
CA GLU A 34 2.32 0.15 1.51
C GLU A 34 3.39 0.96 2.23
N ILE A 35 2.94 1.80 3.15
CA ILE A 35 3.76 2.79 3.83
C ILE A 35 3.65 2.52 5.33
N PRO A 36 4.70 1.99 5.98
CA PRO A 36 4.76 1.97 7.44
C PRO A 36 4.63 3.39 7.98
N ARG A 37 3.85 3.60 9.04
CA ARG A 37 3.60 4.94 9.61
C ARG A 37 4.90 5.72 9.92
N VAL A 38 5.93 5.01 10.42
CA VAL A 38 7.26 5.57 10.73
C VAL A 38 8.08 5.96 9.50
N ARG A 39 7.63 5.60 8.28
CA ARG A 39 8.25 5.90 6.99
C ARG A 39 7.37 6.82 6.14
N LEU A 40 6.32 7.42 6.71
CA LEU A 40 5.43 8.32 5.96
C LEU A 40 6.18 9.51 5.36
N GLU A 41 7.08 10.14 6.12
CA GLU A 41 7.91 11.23 5.61
C GLU A 41 8.79 10.80 4.44
N THR A 42 9.33 9.57 4.49
CA THR A 42 10.12 9.00 3.39
C THR A 42 9.27 8.83 2.14
N PHE A 43 8.04 8.32 2.28
CA PHE A 43 7.10 8.20 1.16
C PHE A 43 6.72 9.56 0.57
N LEU A 44 6.45 10.57 1.40
CA LEU A 44 6.08 11.91 0.95
C LEU A 44 7.18 12.61 0.13
N ALA A 45 8.44 12.16 0.26
CA ALA A 45 9.56 12.63 -0.57
C ALA A 45 9.70 11.86 -1.91
N MET A 46 8.96 10.76 -2.10
CA MET A 46 8.96 9.99 -3.34
C MET A 46 8.03 10.63 -4.38
N PRO A 47 8.34 10.56 -5.69
CA PRO A 47 7.48 11.09 -6.75
C PRO A 47 6.04 10.55 -6.72
N GLU A 48 5.86 9.31 -6.28
CA GLU A 48 4.58 8.60 -6.20
C GLU A 48 3.59 9.25 -5.24
N ALA A 49 4.05 10.01 -4.24
CA ALA A 49 3.17 10.76 -3.35
C ALA A 49 2.40 11.88 -4.06
N GLY A 50 2.86 12.31 -5.24
CA GLY A 50 2.17 13.28 -6.09
C GLY A 50 1.19 12.66 -7.08
N PHE A 51 1.07 11.33 -7.14
CA PHE A 51 0.18 10.67 -8.08
C PHE A 51 -1.27 10.73 -7.61
N VAL A 52 -2.19 10.81 -8.58
CA VAL A 52 -3.62 10.65 -8.30
C VAL A 52 -3.85 9.22 -7.84
N GLY A 53 -4.47 9.07 -6.67
CA GLY A 53 -4.72 7.78 -6.07
C GLY A 53 -5.74 7.86 -4.95
N VAL A 54 -5.97 6.71 -4.34
CA VAL A 54 -6.78 6.55 -3.14
C VAL A 54 -5.85 6.02 -2.06
N TYR A 55 -6.00 6.50 -0.83
CA TYR A 55 -5.28 5.95 0.31
C TYR A 55 -6.25 5.27 1.28
N VAL A 56 -5.75 4.21 1.91
CA VAL A 56 -6.51 3.46 2.91
C VAL A 56 -5.70 3.39 4.19
N LEU A 57 -6.27 3.88 5.29
CA LEU A 57 -5.69 3.74 6.62
C LEU A 57 -6.43 2.64 7.37
N PHE A 58 -5.71 1.58 7.74
CA PHE A 58 -6.25 0.49 8.53
C PHE A 58 -6.04 0.73 10.02
N GLY A 59 -7.05 0.41 10.81
CA GLY A 59 -7.01 0.50 12.26
C GLY A 59 -8.13 -0.31 12.89
N GLU A 60 -8.36 -0.07 14.17
CA GLU A 60 -9.42 -0.70 14.94
C GLU A 60 -10.32 0.37 15.53
N ASN A 61 -11.61 0.05 15.67
CA ASN A 61 -12.53 0.89 16.41
C ASN A 61 -12.15 0.89 17.90
N GLU A 62 -11.97 2.07 18.49
CA GLU A 62 -11.52 2.20 19.89
C GLU A 62 -12.50 1.59 20.91
N GLN A 63 -13.80 1.50 20.58
CA GLN A 63 -14.83 1.00 21.48
C GLN A 63 -15.15 -0.48 21.26
N THR A 64 -15.15 -0.92 20.01
CA THR A 64 -15.60 -2.28 19.63
C THR A 64 -14.46 -3.20 19.24
N ALA A 65 -13.22 -2.70 19.11
CA ALA A 65 -12.06 -3.41 18.55
C ALA A 65 -12.30 -4.00 17.14
N ALA A 66 -13.38 -3.58 16.46
CA ALA A 66 -13.68 -4.06 15.12
C ALA A 66 -12.67 -3.47 14.11
N PRO A 67 -12.19 -4.25 13.12
CA PRO A 67 -11.35 -3.72 12.06
C PRO A 67 -12.04 -2.59 11.30
N MET A 68 -11.32 -1.51 11.04
CA MET A 68 -11.81 -0.33 10.32
C MET A 68 -10.82 0.10 9.25
N ALA A 69 -11.35 0.69 8.18
CA ALA A 69 -10.58 1.32 7.12
C ALA A 69 -11.15 2.72 6.84
N TYR A 70 -10.29 3.73 6.87
CA TYR A 70 -10.58 5.06 6.34
C TYR A 70 -10.13 5.11 4.88
N VAL A 71 -10.96 5.65 3.98
CA VAL A 71 -10.67 5.79 2.55
C VAL A 71 -10.73 7.27 2.18
N GLY A 72 -9.70 7.78 1.52
CA GLY A 72 -9.61 9.17 1.06
C GLY A 72 -8.84 9.34 -0.23
#